data_AF-W1ITD1-F1
#
_entry.id   AF-W1ITD1-F1
#
_cell.length_a   1.000
_cell.length_b   1.000
_cell.length_c   1.000
_cell.angle_alpha   90.00
_cell.angle_beta   90.00
_cell.angle_gamma   90.00
#
_symmetry.space_group_name_H-M   'P 1'
#
loop_
_entity.id
_entity.type
_entity.pdbx_description
1 polymer ?
#
loop_
_entity_poly.entity_id
_entity_poly.type
_entity_poly.pdbx_seq_one_letter_code
_entity_poly.pdbx_strand_id
1 'polypeptide(L)'
;MKKENTYFQVIDFLSTLKWQSESTQALSGQIYQRILCANNPVFIGMSCLFVLLKDWLDAGQACPLQSKYNKVAEELIQLFYCPVMLPTDVNEITH
;
A
#
# COMPACT_ATOMS: atom_id res chain seq x y z
N MET A 1 5.22 28.10 -5.32
CA MET A 1 5.50 26.67 -5.08
C MET A 1 5.01 25.88 -6.28
N LYS A 2 5.89 25.18 -7.02
CA LYS A 2 5.44 24.22 -8.02
C LYS A 2 4.70 23.11 -7.27
N LYS A 3 3.44 22.83 -7.63
CA LYS A 3 2.75 21.62 -7.19
C LYS A 3 3.54 20.45 -7.78
N GLU A 4 4.47 19.92 -7.02
CA GLU A 4 5.11 18.65 -7.35
C GLU A 4 3.98 17.64 -7.50
N ASN A 5 3.89 17.05 -8.69
CA ASN A 5 2.77 16.19 -9.03
C ASN A 5 2.96 14.87 -8.27
N THR A 6 2.28 14.79 -7.13
CA THR A 6 2.40 13.75 -6.11
C THR A 6 2.17 12.34 -6.68
N TYR A 7 1.43 12.22 -7.78
CA TYR A 7 1.25 10.96 -8.51
C TYR A 7 2.55 10.43 -9.11
N PHE A 8 3.35 11.27 -9.78
CA PHE A 8 4.64 10.84 -10.35
C PHE A 8 5.64 10.45 -9.26
N GLN A 9 5.60 11.12 -8.11
CA GLN A 9 6.44 10.76 -6.97
C GLN A 9 6.14 9.35 -6.42
N VAL A 10 4.89 8.89 -6.52
CA VAL A 10 4.49 7.53 -6.13
C VAL A 10 5.02 6.52 -7.14
N ILE A 11 4.88 6.79 -8.43
CA ILE A 11 5.43 5.92 -9.49
C ILE A 11 6.96 5.82 -9.36
N ASP A 12 7.65 6.96 -9.23
CA ASP A 12 9.10 7.00 -9.10
C ASP A 12 9.54 6.18 -7.89
N PHE A 13 8.89 6.37 -6.74
CA PHE A 13 9.17 5.57 -5.54
C PHE A 13 8.96 4.07 -5.79
N LEU A 14 7.80 3.66 -6.30
CA LEU A 14 7.50 2.25 -6.53
C LEU A 14 8.48 1.61 -7.54
N SER A 15 8.94 2.38 -8.54
CA SER A 15 9.93 1.91 -9.51
C SER A 15 11.32 1.64 -8.92
N THR A 16 11.64 2.27 -7.78
CA THR A 16 12.93 2.08 -7.10
C THR A 16 12.99 0.83 -6.22
N LEU A 17 11.84 0.22 -5.92
CA LEU A 17 11.76 -0.97 -5.08
C LEU A 17 12.29 -2.20 -5.80
N LYS A 18 12.97 -3.09 -5.07
CA LYS A 18 13.61 -4.28 -5.65
C LYS A 18 12.63 -5.44 -5.76
N TRP A 19 11.62 -5.27 -6.61
CA TRP A 19 10.49 -6.20 -6.80
C TRP A 19 10.88 -7.66 -7.06
N GLN A 20 12.02 -7.93 -7.69
CA GLN A 20 12.43 -9.30 -7.98
C GLN A 20 13.10 -10.00 -6.79
N SER A 21 13.86 -9.27 -5.97
CA SER A 21 14.70 -9.87 -4.91
C SER A 21 14.11 -9.76 -3.51
N GLU A 22 13.25 -8.77 -3.24
CA GLU A 22 12.70 -8.54 -1.90
C GLU A 22 11.44 -9.35 -1.62
N SER A 23 11.16 -9.72 -0.37
CA SER A 23 9.92 -10.40 -0.01
C SER A 23 8.71 -9.46 -0.10
N THR A 24 7.49 -10.02 -0.17
CA THR A 24 6.25 -9.24 -0.14
C THR A 24 6.18 -8.36 1.11
N GLN A 25 6.50 -8.92 2.29
CA GLN A 25 6.47 -8.18 3.56
C GLN A 25 7.47 -7.02 3.62
N ALA A 26 8.65 -7.18 3.00
CA ALA A 26 9.64 -6.11 2.94
C ALA A 26 9.16 -4.96 2.04
N LEU A 27 8.53 -5.29 0.92
CA LEU A 27 7.97 -4.31 -0.03
C LEU A 27 6.77 -3.58 0.59
N SER A 28 5.81 -4.31 1.18
CA SER A 28 4.65 -3.71 1.85
C SER A 28 5.09 -2.84 3.03
N GLY A 29 6.08 -3.27 3.82
CA GLY A 29 6.66 -2.47 4.89
C GLY A 29 7.28 -1.15 4.41
N GLN A 30 8.08 -1.18 3.33
CA GLN A 30 8.66 0.03 2.73
C GLN A 30 7.59 0.99 2.20
N ILE A 31 6.58 0.46 1.51
CA ILE A 31 5.47 1.27 0.99
C ILE A 31 4.65 1.87 2.14
N TYR A 32 4.38 1.09 3.19
CA TYR A 32 3.66 1.54 4.38
C TYR A 32 4.39 2.69 5.09
N GLN A 33 5.71 2.56 5.32
CA GLN A 33 6.51 3.64 5.90
C GLN A 33 6.46 4.92 5.04
N ARG A 34 6.54 4.78 3.71
CA ARG A 34 6.42 5.92 2.78
C ARG A 34 5.06 6.62 2.91
N ILE A 35 3.98 5.86 3.09
CA ILE A 35 2.64 6.41 3.28
C ILE A 35 2.53 7.14 4.63
N LEU A 36 3.03 6.54 5.71
CA LEU A 36 2.99 7.14 7.05
C LEU A 36 3.75 8.47 7.14
N CYS A 37 4.88 8.59 6.44
CA CYS A 37 5.68 9.81 6.43
C CYS A 37 5.17 10.89 5.45
N ALA A 38 4.06 10.65 4.76
CA ALA A 38 3.54 11.61 3.78
C ALA A 38 2.67 12.69 4.40
N ASN A 39 2.67 13.88 3.80
CA ASN A 39 1.78 14.99 4.20
C ASN A 39 0.28 14.64 4.03
N ASN A 40 -0.04 13.69 3.15
CA ASN A 40 -1.40 13.17 2.97
C ASN A 40 -1.35 11.63 2.81
N PRO A 41 -1.35 10.88 3.93
CA PRO A 41 -1.21 9.43 3.92
C PRO A 41 -2.33 8.73 3.14
N VAL A 42 -3.58 9.20 3.24
CA VAL A 42 -4.71 8.62 2.50
C VAL A 42 -4.50 8.75 0.99
N PHE A 43 -4.13 9.94 0.52
CA PHE A 43 -3.90 10.17 -0.90
C PHE A 43 -2.73 9.32 -1.44
N ILE A 44 -1.62 9.24 -0.70
CA ILE A 44 -0.46 8.43 -1.09
C ILE A 44 -0.82 6.93 -1.06
N GLY A 45 -1.50 6.46 -0.02
CA GLY A 45 -1.91 5.07 0.09
C GLY A 45 -2.81 4.63 -1.05
N MET A 46 -3.85 5.41 -1.35
CA MET A 46 -4.72 5.16 -2.50
C MET A 46 -3.94 5.19 -3.82
N SER A 47 -3.03 6.15 -4.00
CA SER A 47 -2.19 6.24 -5.20
C SER A 47 -1.30 5.00 -5.38
N CYS A 48 -0.67 4.52 -4.30
CA CYS A 48 0.13 3.30 -4.32
C CYS A 48 -0.72 2.10 -4.75
N LEU A 49 -1.90 1.93 -4.15
CA LEU A 49 -2.81 0.83 -4.50
C LEU A 49 -3.24 0.90 -5.97
N PHE A 50 -3.61 2.08 -6.47
CA PHE A 50 -3.99 2.24 -7.87
C PHE A 50 -2.86 1.92 -8.84
N VAL A 51 -1.63 2.33 -8.54
CA VAL A 51 -0.46 2.00 -9.40
C VAL A 51 -0.18 0.49 -9.37
N LEU A 52 -0.19 -0.13 -8.19
CA LEU A 52 0.03 -1.58 -8.06
C LEU A 52 -1.05 -2.40 -8.79
N LEU A 53 -2.32 -1.99 -8.67
CA LEU A 53 -3.43 -2.63 -9.37
C LEU A 53 -3.37 -2.41 -10.88
N LYS A 54 -2.95 -1.22 -11.33
CA LYS A 54 -2.75 -0.94 -12.75
C LYS A 54 -1.63 -1.81 -13.33
N ASP A 55 -0.46 -1.85 -12.68
CA ASP A 55 0.66 -2.66 -13.14
C ASP A 55 0.31 -4.17 -13.11
N TRP A 56 -0.52 -4.60 -12.16
CA TRP A 56 -1.08 -5.95 -12.13
C TRP A 56 -1.97 -6.29 -13.33
N LEU A 57 -2.81 -5.34 -13.78
CA LEU A 57 -3.69 -5.48 -14.95
C LEU A 57 -2.89 -5.41 -16.26
N ASP A 58 -1.96 -4.45 -16.36
CA ASP A 58 -1.19 -4.19 -17.58
C ASP A 58 -0.16 -5.29 -17.87
N ALA A 59 0.35 -5.98 -16.84
CA ALA A 59 1.36 -7.02 -17.02
C ALA A 59 0.81 -8.35 -17.58
N GLY A 60 -0.52 -8.52 -17.63
CA GLY A 60 -1.19 -9.71 -18.17
C GLY A 60 -0.82 -11.02 -17.45
N GLN A 61 -1.31 -12.16 -17.98
CA GLN A 61 -1.13 -13.48 -17.35
C GLN A 61 0.32 -14.01 -17.36
N ALA A 62 1.22 -13.40 -18.13
CA ALA A 62 2.60 -13.88 -18.31
C ALA A 62 3.61 -13.25 -17.36
N CYS A 63 3.20 -12.28 -16.52
CA CYS A 63 4.14 -11.57 -15.66
C CYS A 63 4.43 -12.34 -14.36
N PRO A 64 5.69 -12.73 -14.09
CA PRO A 64 6.05 -13.46 -12.88
C PRO A 64 5.85 -12.65 -11.59
N LEU A 65 5.69 -11.33 -11.70
CA LEU A 65 5.45 -10.42 -10.57
C LEU A 65 3.97 -10.15 -10.30
N GLN A 66 3.06 -10.60 -11.16
CA GLN A 66 1.62 -10.30 -11.05
C GLN A 66 1.06 -10.71 -9.68
N SER A 67 1.28 -11.97 -9.26
CA SER A 67 0.83 -12.44 -7.95
C SER A 67 1.48 -11.69 -6.78
N LYS A 68 2.68 -11.13 -6.97
CA LYS A 68 3.41 -10.37 -5.96
C LYS A 68 2.84 -8.98 -5.77
N TYR A 69 2.50 -8.28 -6.86
CA TYR A 69 1.81 -6.98 -6.79
C TYR A 69 0.48 -7.10 -6.04
N ASN A 70 -0.33 -8.13 -6.36
CA ASN A 70 -1.60 -8.37 -5.68
C ASN A 70 -1.41 -8.60 -4.17
N LYS A 71 -0.45 -9.45 -3.78
CA LYS A 71 -0.18 -9.70 -2.36
C LYS A 71 0.33 -8.47 -1.61
N VAL A 72 1.17 -7.64 -2.23
CA VAL A 72 1.61 -6.37 -1.61
C VAL A 72 0.42 -5.43 -1.41
N ALA A 73 -0.50 -5.34 -2.37
CA ALA A 73 -1.71 -4.54 -2.22
C ALA A 73 -2.62 -5.06 -1.09
N GLU A 74 -2.83 -6.37 -1.00
CA GLU A 74 -3.59 -7.01 0.09
C GLU A 74 -2.97 -6.74 1.47
N GLU A 75 -1.65 -6.90 1.62
CA GLU A 75 -0.93 -6.62 2.87
C GLU A 75 -1.05 -5.14 3.27
N LEU A 76 -0.97 -4.22 2.30
CA LEU A 76 -1.17 -2.79 2.57
C LEU A 76 -2.59 -2.51 3.07
N ILE A 77 -3.62 -3.07 2.42
CA ILE A 77 -5.02 -2.92 2.85
C ILE A 77 -5.18 -3.42 4.29
N GLN A 78 -4.60 -4.58 4.62
CA GLN A 78 -4.63 -5.12 5.99
C GLN A 78 -3.93 -4.20 6.98
N LEU A 79 -2.75 -3.65 6.66
CA LEU A 79 -2.05 -2.71 7.54
C LEU A 79 -2.88 -1.45 7.84
N PHE A 80 -3.71 -0.99 6.89
CA PHE A 80 -4.61 0.14 7.09
C PHE A 80 -5.94 -0.23 7.78
N TYR A 81 -6.48 -1.43 7.57
CA TYR A 81 -7.76 -1.88 8.15
C TYR A 81 -7.65 -2.60 9.50
N CYS A 82 -6.49 -3.18 9.83
CA CYS A 82 -6.25 -3.92 11.07
C CYS A 82 -6.15 -3.09 12.38
N PRO A 83 -6.32 -1.74 12.42
CA PRO A 83 -6.62 -1.03 13.67
C PRO A 83 -8.09 -1.13 14.11
N VAL A 84 -9.01 -1.59 13.25
CA VAL A 84 -10.46 -1.53 13.51
C VAL A 84 -11.01 -2.77 14.24
N MET A 85 -10.18 -3.79 14.51
CA MET A 85 -10.46 -4.77 15.56
C MET A 85 -9.92 -4.29 16.91
N LEU A 86 -10.31 -3.09 17.32
CA LEU A 86 -10.28 -2.78 18.74
C LEU A 86 -11.35 -3.66 19.40
N PRO A 87 -11.03 -4.45 20.43
CA PRO A 87 -12.06 -5.02 21.26
C PRO A 87 -12.90 -3.85 21.77
N THR A 88 -14.17 -3.80 21.40
CA THR A 88 -15.15 -3.03 22.16
C THR A 88 -15.09 -3.62 23.56
N ASP A 89 -14.41 -2.92 24.47
CA ASP A 89 -14.48 -3.22 25.89
C ASP A 89 -15.96 -3.24 26.25
N VAL A 90 -16.42 -4.45 26.55
CA VAL A 90 -17.68 -4.75 27.19
C VAL A 90 -17.60 -4.10 28.56
N ASN A 91 -18.04 -2.86 28.67
CA ASN A 91 -18.60 -2.36 29.91
C ASN A 91 -20.11 -2.31 29.72
N GLU A 92 -20.71 -3.46 30.03
CA GLU A 92 -22.05 -3.53 30.60
C GLU A 92 -22.19 -2.42 31.66
N ILE A 93 -23.00 -1.40 31.37
CA ILE A 93 -23.66 -0.65 32.43
C ILE A 93 -25.13 -1.02 32.33
N THR A 94 -25.50 -2.05 33.08
CA THR A 94 -26.86 -2.28 33.52
C THR A 94 -27.26 -1.15 34.46
N HIS A 95 -28.24 -0.35 34.04
CA HIS A 95 -29.07 0.47 34.92
C HIS A 95 -30.53 0.06 34.73
#